data_AF-A0A963Z1H3-F1
#
_entry.id   AF-A0A963Z1H3-F1
#
_cell.length_a   1.000
_cell.length_b   1.000
_cell.length_c   1.000
_cell.angle_alpha   90.00
_cell.angle_beta   90.00
_cell.angle_gamma   90.00
#
_symmetry.space_group_name_H-M   'P 1'
#
loop_
_entity.id
_entity.type
_entity.pdbx_description
1 polymer ?
#
loop_
_entity_poly.entity_id
_entity_poly.type
_entity_poly.pdbx_seq_one_letter_code
_entity_poly.pdbx_strand_id
1 'polypeptide(L)'
;MSNALAKIDGFLRLEKGWHYGSGVPVSRALVGRAKLLINLFHALGFPNVDAFPGVDGELMISAFEEGHCIEVTLELDGTFRLLHEDKGQEVFYEEGLSTYDLAKHFSFETTKAKRTEWYSSDLSTPVTTTSRLGSSRTWRLDQQRETQQFLALSRNAPVNEVAEYASMHVNTTNLSHTILQSSGFSTNPTFHKIAA
;
A
#
# COMPACT_ATOMS: atom_id res chain seq x y z
N MET A 1 18.81 -3.13 4.64
CA MET A 1 18.37 -3.30 3.24
C MET A 1 16.88 -3.60 3.28
N SER A 2 16.04 -2.87 2.54
CA SER A 2 14.61 -3.12 2.56
C SER A 2 14.28 -4.47 1.93
N ASN A 3 13.28 -5.16 2.50
CA ASN A 3 12.83 -6.47 2.03
C ASN A 3 12.26 -6.40 0.60
N ALA A 4 11.75 -5.24 0.18
CA ALA A 4 11.14 -5.02 -1.12
C ALA A 4 12.08 -5.28 -2.30
N LEU A 5 13.36 -4.86 -2.22
CA LEU A 5 14.31 -5.08 -3.32
C LEU A 5 14.53 -6.57 -3.61
N ALA A 6 14.68 -7.39 -2.55
CA ALA A 6 14.82 -8.84 -2.68
C ALA A 6 13.51 -9.50 -3.15
N LYS A 7 12.35 -9.00 -2.67
CA LYS A 7 11.03 -9.46 -3.07
C LYS A 7 10.81 -9.30 -4.57
N ILE A 8 11.15 -8.13 -5.13
CA ILE A 8 11.01 -7.85 -6.57
C ILE A 8 11.88 -8.76 -7.43
N ASP A 9 13.12 -9.04 -7.01
CA ASP A 9 13.95 -10.02 -7.74
C ASP A 9 13.30 -11.41 -7.76
N GLY A 10 12.49 -11.72 -6.74
CA GLY A 10 11.66 -12.92 -6.70
C GLY A 10 10.56 -12.96 -7.76
N PHE A 11 10.03 -11.82 -8.19
CA PHE A 11 8.92 -11.77 -9.15
C PHE A 11 9.32 -12.26 -10.56
N LEU A 12 10.62 -12.24 -10.88
CA LEU A 12 11.14 -12.84 -12.13
C LEU A 12 11.00 -14.35 -12.19
N ARG A 13 10.72 -15.02 -11.06
CA ARG A 13 10.49 -16.47 -11.00
C ARG A 13 9.02 -16.84 -11.09
N LEU A 14 8.11 -15.86 -11.20
CA LEU A 14 6.69 -16.14 -11.36
C LEU A 14 6.46 -16.78 -12.73
N GLU A 15 5.87 -17.97 -12.72
CA GLU A 15 5.51 -18.69 -13.93
C GLU A 15 4.18 -18.17 -14.50
N LYS A 16 3.92 -18.45 -15.77
CA LYS A 16 2.62 -18.17 -16.37
C LYS A 16 1.54 -18.97 -15.62
N GLY A 17 0.46 -18.30 -15.23
CA GLY A 17 -0.64 -18.87 -14.46
C GLY A 17 -0.46 -18.85 -12.94
N TRP A 18 0.56 -18.15 -12.41
CA TRP A 18 0.85 -18.11 -10.96
C TRP A 18 -0.34 -17.64 -10.10
N HIS A 19 -1.24 -16.83 -10.67
CA HIS A 19 -2.46 -16.36 -10.02
C HIS A 19 -3.68 -17.10 -10.59
N TYR A 20 -4.12 -18.18 -9.91
CA TYR A 20 -5.29 -18.99 -10.28
C TYR A 20 -5.38 -19.40 -11.78
N GLY A 21 -4.24 -19.57 -12.45
CA GLY A 21 -4.17 -19.91 -13.86
C GLY A 21 -4.16 -18.73 -14.84
N SER A 22 -4.34 -17.48 -14.41
CA SER A 22 -4.31 -16.29 -15.28
C SER A 22 -3.03 -15.45 -15.21
N GLY A 23 -2.28 -15.52 -14.10
CA GLY A 23 -1.16 -14.61 -13.84
C GLY A 23 -0.08 -14.54 -14.94
N VAL A 24 0.31 -13.32 -15.30
CA VAL A 24 1.37 -13.05 -16.28
C VAL A 24 2.72 -12.84 -15.57
N PRO A 25 3.83 -13.42 -16.08
CA PRO A 25 5.16 -13.16 -15.51
C PRO A 25 5.59 -11.70 -15.65
N VAL A 26 6.19 -11.16 -14.59
CA VAL A 26 6.72 -9.79 -14.60
C VAL A 26 7.99 -9.71 -15.46
N SER A 27 8.10 -8.68 -16.30
CA SER A 27 9.28 -8.48 -17.14
C SER A 27 10.50 -7.93 -16.38
N ARG A 28 11.70 -8.26 -16.86
CA ARG A 28 12.96 -7.73 -16.29
C ARG A 28 13.08 -6.21 -16.41
N ALA A 29 12.54 -5.62 -17.48
CA ALA A 29 12.51 -4.18 -17.66
C ALA A 29 11.69 -3.49 -16.56
N LEU A 30 10.52 -4.06 -16.25
CA LEU A 30 9.61 -3.53 -15.23
C LEU A 30 10.21 -3.68 -13.82
N VAL A 31 10.87 -4.81 -13.53
CA VAL A 31 11.67 -5.00 -12.30
C VAL A 31 12.77 -3.95 -12.16
N GLY A 32 13.49 -3.63 -13.23
CA GLY A 32 14.52 -2.59 -13.21
C GLY A 32 13.97 -1.22 -12.83
N ARG A 33 12.82 -0.83 -13.39
CA ARG A 33 12.14 0.44 -13.08
C ARG A 33 11.60 0.46 -11.65
N ALA A 34 11.03 -0.65 -11.20
CA ALA A 34 10.51 -0.77 -9.84
C ALA A 34 11.60 -0.62 -8.78
N LYS A 35 12.81 -1.14 -9.02
CA LYS A 35 13.98 -0.92 -8.13
C LYS A 35 14.38 0.54 -8.04
N LEU A 36 14.35 1.28 -9.15
CA LEU A 36 14.61 2.73 -9.15
C LEU A 36 13.57 3.46 -8.30
N LEU A 37 12.31 3.07 -8.40
CA LEU A 37 11.23 3.65 -7.63
C LEU A 37 11.33 3.36 -6.12
N ILE A 38 11.68 2.13 -5.73
CA ILE A 38 11.95 1.81 -4.32
C ILE A 38 13.08 2.68 -3.76
N ASN A 39 14.18 2.82 -4.51
CA ASN A 39 15.29 3.67 -4.09
C ASN A 39 14.88 5.14 -3.99
N LEU A 40 13.99 5.61 -4.86
CA LEU A 40 13.41 6.94 -4.78
C LEU A 40 12.60 7.08 -3.48
N PHE A 41 11.69 6.16 -3.16
CA PHE A 41 10.93 6.21 -1.90
C PHE A 41 11.83 6.28 -0.67
N HIS A 42 12.88 5.45 -0.61
CA HIS A 42 13.85 5.54 0.49
C HIS A 42 14.56 6.90 0.53
N ALA A 43 14.93 7.47 -0.62
CA ALA A 43 15.55 8.80 -0.69
C ALA A 43 14.58 9.93 -0.28
N LEU A 44 13.28 9.71 -0.44
CA LEU A 44 12.23 10.62 0.00
C LEU A 44 11.87 10.46 1.49
N GLY A 45 12.47 9.48 2.19
CA GLY A 45 12.27 9.27 3.62
C GLY A 45 11.19 8.26 3.97
N PHE A 46 10.65 7.49 3.01
CA PHE A 46 9.72 6.39 3.31
C PHE A 46 10.52 5.14 3.68
N PRO A 47 10.56 4.72 4.96
CA PRO A 47 11.35 3.58 5.41
C PRO A 47 10.65 2.24 5.13
N ASN A 48 9.31 2.26 5.02
CA ASN A 48 8.48 1.08 4.82
C ASN A 48 7.96 1.06 3.39
N VAL A 49 8.63 0.28 2.54
CA VAL A 49 8.23 0.07 1.15
C VAL A 49 7.97 -1.43 0.95
N ASP A 50 6.90 -1.76 0.25
CA ASP A 50 6.60 -3.11 -0.21
C ASP A 50 6.28 -3.13 -1.71
N ALA A 51 6.31 -4.30 -2.31
CA ALA A 51 6.05 -4.51 -3.73
C ALA A 51 5.12 -5.69 -3.94
N PHE A 52 4.28 -5.61 -4.97
CA PHE A 52 3.31 -6.64 -5.31
C PHE A 52 3.29 -6.87 -6.83
N PRO A 53 3.33 -8.13 -7.30
CA PRO A 53 3.13 -8.44 -8.69
C PRO A 53 1.63 -8.33 -9.00
N GLY A 54 1.31 -7.60 -10.06
CA GLY A 54 -0.03 -7.54 -10.60
C GLY A 54 -0.35 -8.74 -11.48
N VAL A 55 -1.63 -9.01 -11.69
CA VAL A 55 -2.10 -10.24 -12.37
C VAL A 55 -1.73 -10.21 -13.85
N ASP A 56 -1.75 -9.04 -14.48
CA ASP A 56 -1.46 -8.84 -15.90
C ASP A 56 0.04 -8.59 -16.16
N GLY A 57 0.88 -8.67 -15.12
CA GLY A 57 2.34 -8.52 -15.19
C GLY A 57 2.84 -7.11 -14.89
N GLU A 58 1.93 -6.20 -14.56
CA GLU A 58 2.20 -4.93 -13.89
C GLU A 58 2.82 -5.15 -12.51
N LEU A 59 3.36 -4.08 -11.92
CA LEU A 59 3.99 -4.17 -10.60
C LEU A 59 3.63 -2.95 -9.78
N MET A 60 3.08 -3.18 -8.60
CA MET A 60 2.70 -2.15 -7.66
C MET A 60 3.76 -2.01 -6.57
N ILE A 61 4.15 -0.77 -6.28
CA ILE A 61 5.02 -0.39 -5.16
C ILE A 61 4.20 0.46 -4.20
N SER A 62 4.13 0.05 -2.94
CA SER A 62 3.44 0.81 -1.90
C SER A 62 4.46 1.29 -0.86
N ALA A 63 4.41 2.57 -0.52
CA ALA A 63 5.21 3.20 0.52
C ALA A 63 4.30 3.72 1.64
N PHE A 64 4.68 3.47 2.89
CA PHE A 64 3.86 3.75 4.07
C PHE A 64 4.61 4.62 5.07
N GLU A 65 3.97 5.69 5.54
CA GLU A 65 4.49 6.56 6.61
C GLU A 65 3.34 7.20 7.40
N GLU A 66 3.28 7.00 8.71
CA GLU A 66 2.34 7.69 9.64
C GLU A 66 0.87 7.84 9.17
N GLY A 67 0.30 6.80 8.55
CA GLY A 67 -1.07 6.81 8.05
C GLY A 67 -1.22 7.29 6.61
N HIS A 68 -0.13 7.75 5.98
CA HIS A 68 -0.04 7.90 4.54
C HIS A 68 0.31 6.58 3.86
N CYS A 69 -0.37 6.31 2.74
CA CYS A 69 -0.05 5.24 1.81
C CYS A 69 0.12 5.84 0.42
N ILE A 70 1.29 5.66 -0.20
CA ILE A 70 1.51 6.05 -1.60
C ILE A 70 1.71 4.78 -2.40
N GLU A 71 0.83 4.54 -3.37
CA GLU A 71 0.92 3.39 -4.26
C GLU A 71 1.24 3.85 -5.68
N VAL A 72 2.21 3.20 -6.30
CA VAL A 72 2.58 3.42 -7.69
C VAL A 72 2.52 2.10 -8.41
N THR A 73 1.66 2.02 -9.43
CA THR A 73 1.60 0.86 -10.32
C THR A 73 2.35 1.17 -11.61
N LEU A 74 3.29 0.29 -11.96
CA LEU A 74 4.05 0.33 -13.21
C LEU A 74 3.32 -0.50 -14.25
N GLU A 75 2.75 0.17 -15.25
CA GLU A 75 1.99 -0.47 -16.32
C GLU A 75 2.89 -1.08 -17.40
N LEU A 76 2.35 -2.03 -18.15
CA LEU A 76 3.07 -2.73 -19.22
C LEU A 76 3.46 -1.82 -20.38
N ASP A 77 2.63 -0.80 -20.67
CA ASP A 77 2.91 0.23 -21.69
C ASP A 77 3.97 1.24 -21.23
N GLY A 78 4.37 1.14 -19.97
CA GLY A 78 5.40 1.94 -19.34
C GLY A 78 4.91 3.24 -18.71
N THR A 79 3.61 3.49 -18.69
CA THR A 79 2.99 4.55 -17.88
C THR A 79 2.93 4.15 -16.40
N PHE A 80 2.48 5.08 -15.56
CA PHE A 80 2.25 4.84 -14.15
C PHE A 80 0.82 5.20 -13.74
N ARG A 81 0.32 4.49 -12.73
CA ARG A 81 -0.79 4.95 -11.88
C ARG A 81 -0.26 5.31 -10.51
N LEU A 82 -0.75 6.39 -9.92
CA LEU A 82 -0.34 6.89 -8.62
C LEU A 82 -1.58 7.13 -7.76
N LEU A 83 -1.60 6.52 -6.59
CA LEU A 83 -2.61 6.69 -5.55
C LEU A 83 -1.92 7.22 -4.28
N HIS A 84 -2.57 8.15 -3.60
CA HIS A 84 -2.19 8.55 -2.25
C HIS A 84 -3.41 8.54 -1.35
N GLU A 85 -3.27 7.84 -0.23
CA GLU A 85 -4.24 7.84 0.84
C GLU A 85 -3.64 8.50 2.09
N ASP A 86 -4.48 9.23 2.83
CA ASP A 86 -4.20 9.72 4.18
C ASP A 86 -5.28 9.17 5.12
N LYS A 87 -4.85 8.35 6.09
CA LYS A 87 -5.70 7.68 7.08
C LYS A 87 -6.85 6.89 6.43
N GLY A 88 -6.53 6.22 5.32
CA GLY A 88 -7.47 5.38 4.56
C GLY A 88 -8.47 6.16 3.71
N GLN A 89 -8.28 7.47 3.52
CA GLN A 89 -9.04 8.26 2.56
C GLN A 89 -8.17 8.61 1.37
N GLU A 90 -8.66 8.36 0.16
CA GLU A 90 -8.02 8.79 -1.07
C GLU A 90 -7.89 10.31 -1.10
N VAL A 91 -6.65 10.79 -1.11
CA VAL A 91 -6.29 12.21 -1.25
C VAL A 91 -6.17 12.56 -2.72
N PHE A 92 -5.54 11.68 -3.52
CA PHE A 92 -5.47 11.83 -4.96
C PHE A 92 -5.25 10.50 -5.68
N TYR A 93 -5.70 10.45 -6.93
CA TYR A 93 -5.52 9.33 -7.86
C TYR A 93 -5.26 9.86 -9.26
N GLU A 94 -4.24 9.34 -9.94
CA GLU A 94 -3.93 9.70 -11.33
C GLU A 94 -3.38 8.51 -12.12
N GLU A 95 -3.75 8.40 -13.39
CA GLU A 95 -3.36 7.33 -14.31
C GLU A 95 -2.68 7.88 -15.57
N GLY A 96 -2.00 7.00 -16.31
CA GLY A 96 -1.37 7.37 -17.58
C GLY A 96 -0.19 8.33 -17.40
N LEU A 97 0.38 8.40 -16.20
CA LEU A 97 1.48 9.29 -15.87
C LEU A 97 2.73 8.89 -16.63
N SER A 98 3.44 9.87 -17.18
CA SER A 98 4.80 9.65 -17.67
C SER A 98 5.79 9.62 -16.50
N THR A 99 7.05 9.25 -16.78
CA THR A 99 8.13 9.35 -15.77
C THR A 99 8.34 10.80 -15.30
N TYR A 100 8.12 11.78 -16.19
CA TYR A 100 8.25 13.19 -15.86
C TYR A 100 7.13 13.64 -14.92
N ASP A 101 5.89 13.23 -15.19
CA ASP A 101 4.75 13.60 -14.35
C ASP A 101 4.88 12.98 -12.96
N LEU A 102 5.25 11.70 -12.88
CA LEU A 102 5.50 11.02 -11.60
C LEU A 102 6.58 11.75 -10.77
N ALA A 103 7.69 12.17 -11.39
CA ALA A 103 8.74 12.92 -10.72
C ALA A 103 8.26 14.30 -10.22
N LYS A 104 7.36 14.94 -10.98
CA LYS A 104 6.73 16.21 -10.59
C LYS A 104 5.84 16.04 -9.35
N HIS A 105 5.06 14.95 -9.26
CA HIS A 105 4.27 14.63 -8.06
C HIS A 105 5.17 14.47 -6.84
N PHE A 106 6.24 13.66 -6.94
CA PHE A 106 7.16 13.47 -5.82
C PHE A 106 7.87 14.76 -5.40
N SER A 107 8.26 15.60 -6.36
CA SER A 107 8.88 16.90 -6.05
C SER A 107 7.92 17.83 -5.31
N PHE A 108 6.64 17.82 -5.69
CA PHE A 108 5.62 18.64 -5.05
C PHE A 108 5.27 18.15 -3.64
N GLU A 109 5.05 16.84 -3.49
CA GLU A 109 4.66 16.24 -2.20
C GLU A 109 5.80 16.27 -1.18
N THR A 110 7.05 16.04 -1.60
CA THR A 110 8.21 16.17 -0.70
C THR A 110 8.43 17.61 -0.22
N THR A 111 8.03 18.60 -1.03
CA THR A 111 8.08 20.02 -0.63
C THR A 111 6.96 20.35 0.36
N LYS A 112 5.79 19.74 0.24
CA LYS A 112 4.68 19.91 1.20
C LYS A 112 4.95 19.21 2.52
N ALA A 113 5.32 17.92 2.51
CA ALA A 113 5.56 17.13 3.71
C ALA A 113 6.67 17.77 4.58
N LYS A 114 7.77 18.20 3.97
CA LYS A 114 8.83 18.94 4.67
C LYS A 114 8.38 20.29 5.22
N ARG A 115 7.41 20.97 4.60
CA ARG A 115 6.89 22.23 5.16
C ARG A 115 6.06 22.00 6.41
N THR A 116 5.30 20.91 6.48
CA THR A 116 4.44 20.63 7.64
C THR A 116 5.25 20.23 8.88
N GLU A 117 6.34 19.47 8.73
CA GLU A 117 7.26 19.14 9.83
C GLU A 117 8.09 20.34 10.31
N TRP A 118 8.42 21.29 9.44
CA TRP A 118 9.21 22.46 9.83
C TRP A 118 8.37 23.53 10.53
N TYR A 119 7.09 23.64 10.22
CA TYR A 119 6.18 24.57 10.91
C TYR A 119 5.75 24.09 12.31
N SER A 120 5.93 22.80 12.65
CA SER A 120 5.67 22.33 14.02
C SER A 120 6.82 22.63 14.99
N SER A 121 8.01 22.98 14.48
CA SER A 121 9.18 23.35 15.28
C SER A 121 9.10 24.79 15.84
N ASP A 122 8.29 25.66 15.22
CA ASP A 122 8.04 27.02 15.70
C ASP A 122 7.06 27.07 16.90
N LEU A 123 6.48 25.93 17.29
CA LEU A 123 5.81 25.75 18.58
C LEU A 123 6.76 25.21 19.65
N SER A 124 8.07 25.49 19.52
CA SER A 124 8.98 25.45 20.66
C SER A 124 8.44 26.44 21.69
N THR A 125 7.87 25.90 22.77
CA THR A 125 7.45 26.69 23.92
C THR A 125 8.63 27.56 24.34
N PRO A 126 8.45 28.89 24.51
CA PRO A 126 9.53 29.72 25.04
C PRO A 126 9.97 29.07 26.35
N VAL A 127 11.25 28.72 26.44
CA VAL A 127 11.86 28.32 27.71
C VAL A 127 11.62 29.47 28.66
N THR A 128 10.64 29.32 29.53
CA THR A 128 10.42 30.24 30.65
C THR A 128 11.58 30.01 31.62
N THR A 129 12.71 30.63 31.30
CA THR A 129 13.88 30.67 32.17
C THR A 129 13.49 31.53 33.37
N THR A 130 13.04 30.89 34.44
CA THR A 130 12.93 31.56 35.74
C THR A 130 14.35 31.83 36.21
N SER A 131 14.82 33.06 36.02
CA SER A 131 16.04 33.55 36.66
C SER A 131 15.82 33.57 38.17
N ARG A 132 16.13 32.45 38.84
CA ARG A 132 16.30 32.42 40.29
C ARG A 132 17.61 33.12 40.61
N LEU A 133 17.49 34.33 41.15
CA LEU A 133 18.53 35.03 41.88
C LEU A 133 18.99 34.10 43.02
N GLY A 134 20.22 33.59 42.89
CA GLY A 134 20.79 32.69 43.87
C GLY A 134 21.09 33.42 45.19
N SER A 135 20.65 32.83 46.29
CA SER A 135 21.47 32.79 47.50
C SER A 135 21.13 31.59 48.38
N SER A 136 22.18 30.80 48.64
CA SER A 136 22.50 30.03 49.84
C SER A 136 21.77 28.73 50.18
N ARG A 137 22.56 27.63 50.05
CA ARG A 137 22.78 26.51 50.98
C ARG A 137 21.58 25.97 51.78
N THR A 138 21.24 24.69 51.58
CA THR A 138 21.53 23.56 52.50
C THR A 138 20.94 22.25 51.97
N TRP A 139 21.56 21.13 52.39
CA TRP A 139 21.22 19.72 52.11
C TRP A 139 19.89 19.26 52.74
N ARG A 140 19.18 18.32 52.10
CA ARG A 140 19.06 16.91 52.54
C ARG A 140 18.14 16.08 51.62
N LEU A 141 18.45 14.78 51.58
CA LEU A 141 17.74 13.68 50.94
C LEU A 141 16.30 13.46 51.44
N ASP A 142 15.58 12.72 50.60
CA ASP A 142 14.34 11.96 50.83
C ASP A 142 13.04 12.74 51.03
N GLN A 143 12.17 12.69 50.03
CA GLN A 143 10.95 11.89 50.17
C GLN A 143 10.16 11.74 48.85
N GLN A 144 9.72 10.50 48.64
CA GLN A 144 8.49 10.08 47.99
C GLN A 144 8.35 10.22 46.46
N ARG A 145 8.47 9.04 45.83
CA ARG A 145 7.50 8.48 44.88
C ARG A 145 6.19 9.27 44.80
N GLU A 146 5.90 9.79 43.62
CA GLU A 146 4.57 9.62 43.03
C GLU A 146 4.72 8.92 41.69
N THR A 147 4.32 7.66 41.70
CA THR A 147 4.04 6.86 40.52
C THR A 147 2.95 7.60 39.73
N GLN A 148 3.28 8.15 38.55
CA GLN A 148 2.25 8.57 37.61
C GLN A 148 1.49 7.31 37.18
N GLN A 149 0.32 7.11 37.77
CA GLN A 149 -0.66 6.17 37.27
C GLN A 149 -1.14 6.67 35.92
N PHE A 150 -0.85 5.91 34.86
CA PHE A 150 -1.54 6.07 33.60
C PHE A 150 -3.03 5.77 33.85
N LEU A 151 -3.86 6.80 33.73
CA LEU A 151 -5.29 6.63 33.57
C LEU A 151 -5.50 5.89 32.24
N ALA A 152 -5.72 4.58 32.33
CA ALA A 152 -6.29 3.81 31.24
C ALA A 152 -7.64 4.44 30.90
N LEU A 153 -7.72 5.04 29.70
CA LEU A 153 -8.98 5.45 29.08
C LEU A 153 -9.73 4.18 28.64
N SER A 154 -10.31 3.45 29.59
CA SER A 154 -11.44 2.57 29.32
C SER A 154 -12.70 3.41 29.45
N ARG A 155 -13.14 4.03 28.35
CA ARG A 155 -14.48 4.63 28.25
C ARG A 155 -15.29 3.95 27.15
N ASN A 156 -16.16 3.08 27.65
CA ASN A 156 -17.56 2.91 27.30
C ASN A 156 -17.89 2.46 25.87
N ALA A 157 -17.97 1.13 25.70
CA ALA A 157 -18.89 0.54 24.73
C ALA A 157 -20.34 0.82 25.16
N PRO A 158 -21.18 1.47 24.33
CA PRO A 158 -22.62 1.44 24.54
C PRO A 158 -23.15 0.06 24.15
N VAL A 159 -23.66 -0.67 25.15
CA VAL A 159 -24.52 -1.83 24.95
C VAL A 159 -25.89 -1.29 24.55
N ASN A 160 -26.25 -1.42 23.28
CA ASN A 160 -27.65 -1.46 22.87
C ASN A 160 -27.95 -2.87 22.37
N GLU A 161 -28.71 -3.57 23.19
CA GLU A 161 -29.30 -4.86 22.91
C GLU A 161 -30.60 -4.64 22.10
N VAL A 162 -30.84 -5.56 21.17
CA VAL A 162 -32.09 -5.84 20.45
C VAL A 162 -32.43 -4.93 19.25
N ALA A 163 -32.16 -5.45 18.04
CA ALA A 163 -33.15 -5.51 16.97
C ALA A 163 -32.79 -6.61 15.93
N GLU A 164 -33.64 -7.64 15.90
CA GLU A 164 -34.05 -8.40 14.72
C GLU A 164 -32.98 -9.12 13.87
N TYR A 165 -32.89 -10.43 14.11
CA TYR A 165 -32.38 -11.38 13.13
C TYR A 165 -33.23 -11.31 11.85
N ALA A 166 -32.64 -10.79 10.77
CA ALA A 166 -33.16 -11.01 9.43
C ALA A 166 -33.02 -12.50 9.09
N SER A 167 -34.14 -13.22 9.11
CA SER A 167 -34.26 -14.54 8.53
C SER A 167 -34.01 -14.44 7.02
N MET A 168 -32.81 -14.83 6.57
CA MET A 168 -32.57 -15.03 5.14
C MET A 168 -33.27 -16.32 4.71
N HIS A 169 -34.44 -16.18 4.12
CA HIS A 169 -35.06 -17.23 3.34
C HIS A 169 -34.08 -17.68 2.24
N VAL A 170 -33.63 -18.93 2.35
CA VAL A 170 -32.90 -19.65 1.31
C VAL A 170 -33.85 -19.84 0.12
N ASN A 171 -33.70 -19.01 -0.91
CA ASN A 171 -34.27 -19.32 -2.21
C ASN A 171 -33.40 -20.37 -2.89
N THR A 172 -33.76 -21.64 -2.67
CA THR A 172 -33.25 -22.79 -3.41
C THR A 172 -33.58 -22.59 -4.89
N THR A 173 -32.58 -22.23 -5.68
CA THR A 173 -32.74 -22.15 -7.13
C THR A 173 -32.75 -23.59 -7.66
N ASN A 174 -33.87 -23.99 -8.26
CA ASN A 174 -34.02 -25.29 -8.91
C ASN A 174 -33.00 -25.42 -10.04
N LEU A 175 -32.06 -26.36 -9.89
CA LEU A 175 -31.20 -26.86 -10.95
C LEU A 175 -32.08 -27.56 -11.99
N SER A 176 -32.43 -26.82 -13.04
CA SER A 176 -32.95 -27.41 -14.26
C SER A 176 -31.78 -28.05 -15.00
N HIS A 177 -31.62 -29.37 -14.86
CA HIS A 177 -30.79 -30.18 -15.72
C HIS A 177 -31.35 -30.13 -17.15
N THR A 178 -30.91 -29.15 -17.94
CA THR A 178 -31.03 -29.25 -19.40
C THR A 178 -29.71 -29.80 -19.92
N ILE A 179 -29.67 -31.13 -20.06
CA ILE A 179 -28.62 -31.82 -20.80
C ILE A 179 -28.81 -31.47 -22.27
N LEU A 180 -28.04 -30.50 -22.77
CA LEU A 180 -27.88 -30.26 -24.19
C LEU A 180 -26.83 -31.24 -24.71
N GLN A 181 -27.30 -32.35 -25.28
CA GLN A 181 -26.51 -33.22 -26.14
C GLN A 181 -26.04 -32.42 -27.36
N SER A 182 -24.77 -32.04 -27.38
CA SER A 182 -24.10 -31.52 -28.56
C SER A 182 -23.54 -32.70 -29.37
N SER A 183 -24.19 -33.01 -30.49
CA SER A 183 -23.67 -33.91 -31.52
C SER A 183 -22.76 -33.13 -32.48
N GLY A 184 -21.52 -32.90 -32.05
CA GLY A 184 -20.47 -32.36 -32.92
C GLY A 184 -19.96 -33.43 -33.88
N PHE A 185 -20.50 -33.44 -35.11
CA PHE A 185 -19.97 -34.21 -36.24
C PHE A 185 -18.50 -33.87 -36.49
N SER A 186 -17.62 -34.86 -36.26
CA SER A 186 -16.24 -34.85 -36.72
C SER A 186 -16.19 -34.94 -38.24
N THR A 187 -15.71 -33.89 -38.90
CA THR A 187 -15.31 -33.94 -40.31
C THR A 187 -13.80 -33.87 -40.38
N ASN A 188 -13.18 -35.01 -40.70
CA ASN A 188 -11.77 -35.12 -41.04
C ASN A 188 -11.47 -34.31 -42.30
N PRO A 189 -10.44 -33.44 -42.33
CA PRO A 189 -9.90 -32.92 -43.57
C PRO A 189 -8.96 -33.96 -44.22
N THR A 190 -9.33 -34.40 -45.41
CA THR A 190 -8.54 -35.24 -46.30
C THR A 190 -7.33 -34.46 -46.82
N PHE A 191 -6.11 -34.90 -46.51
CA PHE A 191 -4.90 -34.39 -47.13
C PHE A 191 -4.76 -34.92 -48.56
N HIS A 192 -4.83 -34.04 -49.56
CA HIS A 192 -4.29 -34.32 -50.89
C HIS A 192 -2.86 -33.81 -50.99
N LYS A 193 -1.92 -34.77 -51.09
CA LYS A 193 -0.57 -34.56 -51.64
C LYS A 193 -0.71 -34.25 -53.13
N ILE A 194 -0.15 -33.14 -53.59
CA ILE A 194 0.25 -32.97 -54.99
C ILE A 194 1.76 -32.77 -54.98
N ALA A 195 2.45 -33.69 -55.64
CA ALA A 195 3.86 -33.63 -55.97
C ALA A 195 3.96 -33.54 -57.49
N ALA A 196 4.64 -32.51 -57.98
CA ALA A 196 5.48 -32.44 -59.19
C ALA A 196 5.83 -30.98 -59.46
#